data_AF-A0A2K3LCC4-F1
#
_entry.id   AF-A0A2K3LCC4-F1
#
_cell.length_a   1.000
_cell.length_b   1.000
_cell.length_c   1.000
_cell.angle_alpha   90.00
_cell.angle_beta   90.00
_cell.angle_gamma   90.00
#
_symmetry.space_group_name_H-M   'P 1'
#
loop_
_entity.id
_entity.type
_entity.pdbx_description
1 polymer ?
#
loop_
_entity_poly.entity_id
_entity_poly.type
_entity_poly.pdbx_seq_one_letter_code
_entity_poly.pdbx_strand_id
1 'polypeptide(L)'
;MSVNCVFMNSEFIWDWLCPHIMHYGKVDPSTNSLKFCLSRPCRSGEECCLSYGNFSSSHFITFYGFLPRGDNPYDVIPLDIDSSDIDSIEDKPVSNWAVHMLQGNLENELEVLGDLKDIFDDMMDNMGDIDLDDRENYSWDEKLAVDFKNLQRRIAHSISISCQTGVSMLKNELRKCLAEDILG
;
A
#
# COMPACT_ATOMS: atom_id res chain seq x y z
N MET A 1 -9.05 36.21 9.62
CA MET A 1 -10.04 35.15 9.91
C MET A 1 -9.33 34.16 10.82
N SER A 2 -9.71 34.11 12.09
CA SER A 2 -9.11 33.20 13.08
C SER A 2 -9.79 31.84 12.91
N VAL A 3 -9.05 30.85 12.43
CA VAL A 3 -9.56 29.48 12.31
C VAL A 3 -9.33 28.82 13.66
N ASN A 4 -10.41 28.54 14.40
CA ASN A 4 -10.34 27.66 15.56
C ASN A 4 -10.15 26.24 15.03
N CYS A 5 -8.93 25.72 15.10
CA CYS A 5 -8.66 24.33 14.78
C CYS A 5 -9.16 23.46 15.93
N VAL A 6 -10.27 22.73 15.71
CA VAL A 6 -10.67 21.64 16.59
C VAL A 6 -9.73 20.47 16.31
N PHE A 7 -8.98 20.04 17.33
CA PHE A 7 -8.21 18.80 17.26
C PHE A 7 -9.16 17.62 17.49
N MET A 8 -9.73 17.13 16.37
CA MET A 8 -10.46 15.88 16.10
C MET A 8 -11.35 15.25 17.18
N ASN A 9 -12.65 15.20 16.90
CA ASN A 9 -13.53 14.08 17.26
C ASN A 9 -13.44 13.01 16.14
N SER A 10 -13.43 11.74 16.52
CA SER A 10 -13.12 10.56 15.69
C SER A 10 -14.13 10.19 14.58
N GLU A 11 -15.14 11.02 14.32
CA GLU A 11 -16.29 10.60 13.49
C GLU A 11 -16.31 11.17 12.06
N PHE A 12 -15.52 12.19 11.76
CA PHE A 12 -15.62 12.93 10.49
C PHE A 12 -14.23 13.29 9.95
N ILE A 13 -13.69 12.45 9.06
CA ILE A 13 -12.48 12.79 8.28
C ILE A 13 -12.74 12.38 6.84
N TRP A 14 -13.42 13.27 6.12
CA TRP A 14 -13.53 13.21 4.68
C TRP A 14 -12.39 14.06 4.11
N ASP A 15 -11.59 13.47 3.23
CA ASP A 15 -10.60 14.16 2.39
C ASP A 15 -9.19 14.43 2.98
N TRP A 16 -8.56 13.37 3.52
CA TRP A 16 -7.13 13.35 3.82
C TRP A 16 -6.22 13.56 2.59
N LEU A 17 -6.76 13.34 1.38
CA LEU A 17 -6.06 13.58 0.12
C LEU A 17 -5.81 15.07 -0.17
N CYS A 18 -6.56 15.97 0.50
CA CYS A 18 -6.49 17.41 0.29
C CYS A 18 -6.54 18.17 1.62
N PRO A 19 -5.54 18.07 2.52
CA PRO A 19 -5.55 18.83 3.77
C PRO A 19 -5.51 20.35 3.49
N HIS A 20 -6.21 21.12 4.31
CA HIS A 20 -6.22 22.58 4.21
C HIS A 20 -4.95 23.19 4.78
N ILE A 21 -4.29 22.51 5.71
CA ILE A 21 -3.09 22.99 6.38
C ILE A 21 -2.00 21.93 6.17
N MET A 22 -0.93 22.33 5.47
CA MET A 22 0.23 21.49 5.15
C MET A 22 1.45 21.78 6.02
N HIS A 23 1.43 22.89 6.76
CA HIS A 23 2.59 23.39 7.49
C HIS A 23 2.23 23.69 8.93
N TYR A 24 3.20 23.49 9.82
CA TYR A 24 3.06 23.83 11.23
C TYR A 24 2.67 25.29 11.41
N GLY A 25 1.81 25.52 12.39
CA GLY A 25 1.41 26.86 12.77
C GLY A 25 2.60 27.67 13.29
N LYS A 26 2.58 28.97 13.04
CA LYS A 26 3.54 29.91 13.61
C LYS A 26 2.92 30.61 14.80
N VAL A 27 3.67 30.72 15.90
CA VAL A 27 3.24 31.52 17.04
C VAL A 27 3.21 32.99 16.62
N ASP A 28 2.10 33.65 16.85
CA ASP A 28 1.96 35.09 16.77
C ASP A 28 2.04 35.68 18.19
N PRO A 29 3.17 36.30 18.56
CA PRO A 29 3.35 36.86 19.89
C PRO A 29 2.39 38.02 20.20
N SER A 30 1.91 38.74 19.18
CA SER A 30 1.04 39.90 19.37
C SER A 30 -0.37 39.52 19.82
N THR A 31 -0.82 38.33 19.43
CA THR A 31 -2.14 37.80 19.78
C THR A 31 -2.08 36.58 20.70
N ASN A 32 -0.86 36.15 21.05
CA ASN A 32 -0.58 34.91 21.79
C ASN A 32 -1.33 33.69 21.20
N SER A 33 -1.33 33.58 19.87
CA SER A 33 -2.07 32.56 19.13
C SER A 33 -1.17 31.76 18.19
N LEU A 34 -1.55 30.52 17.92
CA LEU A 34 -0.92 29.71 16.88
C LEU A 34 -1.67 29.92 15.56
N LYS A 35 -0.99 30.44 14.53
CA LYS A 35 -1.57 30.72 13.22
C LYS A 35 -1.19 29.67 12.20
N PHE A 36 -2.20 29.05 11.58
CA PHE A 36 -2.03 28.11 10.49
C PHE A 36 -2.34 28.79 9.15
N CYS A 37 -1.50 28.54 8.16
CA CYS A 37 -1.72 29.01 6.80
C CYS A 37 -2.51 27.95 6.02
N LEU A 38 -3.60 28.37 5.38
CA LEU A 38 -4.38 27.51 4.52
C LEU A 38 -3.69 27.35 3.14
N SER A 39 -3.48 26.13 2.69
CA SER A 39 -3.01 25.78 1.33
C SER A 39 -4.15 25.86 0.30
N ARG A 40 -5.41 25.70 0.73
CA ARG A 40 -6.62 25.84 -0.07
C ARG A 40 -7.76 26.51 0.70
N PRO A 41 -8.76 27.11 0.04
CA PRO A 41 -9.89 27.73 0.72
C PRO A 41 -10.65 26.74 1.62
N CYS A 42 -11.11 27.22 2.78
CA CYS A 42 -12.03 26.52 3.69
C CYS A 42 -13.24 27.46 3.91
N ARG A 43 -14.46 27.03 3.58
CA ARG A 43 -15.65 27.87 3.72
C ARG A 43 -16.13 27.91 5.17
N SER A 44 -16.92 28.93 5.50
CA SER A 44 -17.58 28.99 6.81
C SER A 44 -18.54 27.80 6.95
N GLY A 45 -18.40 27.04 8.05
CA GLY A 45 -19.16 25.82 8.30
C GLY A 45 -18.55 24.54 7.72
N GLU A 46 -17.45 24.64 6.96
CA GLU A 46 -16.65 23.47 6.56
C GLU A 46 -15.61 23.13 7.65
N GLU A 47 -15.29 21.84 7.77
CA GLU A 47 -14.20 21.37 8.64
C GLU A 47 -12.84 21.68 8.02
N CYS A 48 -11.95 22.26 8.82
CA CYS A 48 -10.59 22.60 8.40
C CYS A 48 -9.61 21.50 8.78
N CYS A 49 -9.31 20.59 7.84
CA CYS A 49 -8.39 19.47 8.05
C CYS A 49 -6.89 19.87 8.04
N LEU A 50 -6.13 19.34 8.99
CA LEU A 50 -4.67 19.44 9.09
C LEU A 50 -4.01 18.15 8.59
N SER A 51 -2.92 18.27 7.82
CA SER A 51 -2.07 17.12 7.49
C SER A 51 -1.28 16.67 8.72
N TYR A 52 -1.38 15.38 9.09
CA TYR A 52 -0.52 14.82 10.14
C TYR A 52 0.85 14.37 9.59
N GLY A 53 1.02 14.31 8.27
CA GLY A 53 2.26 13.86 7.61
C GLY A 53 2.06 12.67 6.69
N ASN A 54 3.16 12.14 6.17
CA ASN A 54 3.14 11.03 5.21
C ASN A 54 3.34 9.69 5.95
N PHE A 55 2.33 9.28 6.73
CA PHE A 55 2.40 8.07 7.54
C PHE A 55 1.49 6.97 7.02
N SER A 56 1.83 5.71 7.28
CA SER A 56 0.96 4.57 7.04
C SER A 56 -0.23 4.56 7.99
N SER A 57 -1.28 3.87 7.61
CA SER A 57 -2.45 3.58 8.43
C SER A 57 -2.09 2.82 9.70
N SER A 58 -1.09 1.93 9.66
CA SER A 58 -0.56 1.28 10.86
C SER A 58 -0.01 2.29 11.88
N HIS A 59 0.70 3.32 11.41
CA HIS A 59 1.18 4.41 12.26
C HIS A 59 0.02 5.24 12.84
N PHE A 60 -1.02 5.55 12.06
CA PHE A 60 -2.19 6.27 12.57
C PHE A 60 -2.91 5.50 13.67
N ILE A 61 -3.08 4.20 13.51
CA ILE A 61 -3.69 3.35 14.53
C ILE A 61 -2.83 3.33 15.79
N THR A 62 -1.53 3.08 15.66
CA THR A 62 -0.63 2.93 16.82
C THR A 62 -0.46 4.21 17.62
N PHE A 63 -0.28 5.35 16.97
CA PHE A 63 0.10 6.60 17.66
C PHE A 63 -1.05 7.59 17.84
N TYR A 64 -2.09 7.49 17.02
CA TYR A 64 -3.21 8.43 17.04
C TYR A 64 -4.56 7.78 17.32
N GLY A 65 -4.65 6.44 17.29
CA GLY A 65 -5.89 5.73 17.57
C GLY A 65 -6.98 6.07 16.56
N PHE A 66 -6.67 6.10 15.27
CA PHE A 66 -7.69 6.13 14.22
C PHE A 66 -7.14 5.54 12.91
N LEU A 67 -8.04 5.13 12.02
CA LEU A 67 -7.72 4.73 10.66
C LEU A 67 -8.26 5.81 9.71
N PRO A 68 -7.41 6.47 8.90
CA PRO A 68 -7.90 7.44 7.92
C PRO A 68 -8.88 6.77 6.94
N ARG A 69 -9.94 7.49 6.56
CA ARG A 69 -10.86 7.02 5.53
C ARG A 69 -10.26 7.23 4.14
N GLY A 70 -10.51 6.28 3.25
CA GLY A 70 -10.03 6.30 1.87
C GLY A 70 -8.70 5.57 1.70
N ASP A 71 -8.12 5.69 0.50
CA ASP A 71 -6.86 5.03 0.16
C ASP A 71 -5.69 5.94 0.51
N ASN A 72 -4.89 5.51 1.48
CA ASN A 72 -3.68 6.21 1.89
C ASN A 72 -2.51 5.74 1.01
N PRO A 73 -1.87 6.63 0.23
CA PRO A 73 -0.77 6.25 -0.67
C PRO A 73 0.51 5.82 0.06
N TYR A 74 0.57 6.00 1.39
CA TYR A 74 1.70 5.61 2.22
C TYR A 74 1.48 4.27 2.94
N ASP A 75 0.40 3.56 2.63
CA ASP A 75 0.15 2.24 3.20
C ASP A 75 1.08 1.17 2.63
N VAL A 76 1.60 0.35 3.53
CA VAL A 76 2.53 -0.74 3.24
C VAL A 76 2.21 -1.95 4.10
N ILE A 77 2.52 -3.14 3.60
CA ILE A 77 2.57 -4.38 4.38
C ILE A 77 4.05 -4.72 4.57
N PRO A 78 4.56 -4.80 5.82
CA PRO A 78 5.91 -5.28 6.05
C PRO A 78 5.99 -6.77 5.69
N LEU A 79 7.00 -7.12 4.89
CA LEU A 79 7.35 -8.50 4.57
C LEU A 79 8.76 -8.78 5.07
N ASP A 80 8.95 -9.99 5.59
CA ASP A 80 10.26 -10.53 5.92
C ASP A 80 10.50 -11.74 5.01
N ILE A 81 11.53 -11.67 4.18
CA ILE A 81 11.85 -12.71 3.19
C ILE A 81 13.27 -13.16 3.48
N ASP A 82 13.42 -14.40 3.92
CA ASP A 82 14.71 -15.03 4.12
C ASP A 82 15.19 -15.66 2.81
N SER A 83 16.46 -15.42 2.44
CA SER A 83 17.09 -16.14 1.33
C SER A 83 17.51 -17.52 1.80
N SER A 84 16.88 -18.58 1.29
CA SER A 84 17.45 -19.92 1.34
C SER A 84 18.64 -20.01 0.37
N ASP A 85 19.62 -20.85 0.68
CA ASP A 85 20.88 -20.99 -0.06
C ASP A 85 20.64 -21.35 -1.53
N ILE A 86 21.25 -20.58 -2.43
CA ILE A 86 21.16 -20.71 -3.89
C ILE A 86 22.08 -21.86 -4.34
N ASP A 87 21.52 -22.95 -4.86
CA ASP A 87 22.30 -24.02 -5.48
C ASP A 87 22.97 -23.52 -6.77
N SER A 88 24.27 -23.80 -6.89
CA SER A 88 25.16 -23.27 -7.93
C SER A 88 24.86 -23.90 -9.30
N ILE A 89 24.56 -23.07 -10.31
CA ILE A 89 24.24 -23.52 -11.67
C ILE A 89 25.51 -23.99 -12.42
N GLU A 90 25.46 -25.22 -12.96
CA GLU A 90 26.50 -25.84 -13.80
C GLU A 90 26.56 -25.24 -15.22
N ASP A 91 27.79 -25.01 -15.68
CA ASP A 91 28.16 -24.39 -16.96
C ASP A 91 28.03 -25.36 -18.16
N LYS A 92 27.31 -24.97 -19.23
CA LYS A 92 27.26 -25.72 -20.52
C LYS A 92 27.28 -24.80 -21.76
N PRO A 93 27.76 -25.29 -22.92
CA PRO A 93 28.46 -24.46 -23.89
C PRO A 93 27.58 -23.70 -24.90
N VAL A 94 28.22 -22.67 -25.46
CA VAL A 94 27.67 -21.46 -26.09
C VAL A 94 27.38 -21.62 -27.59
N SER A 95 26.12 -21.42 -27.96
CA SER A 95 25.72 -20.60 -29.11
C SER A 95 24.30 -20.06 -28.90
N ASN A 96 24.12 -18.74 -29.10
CA ASN A 96 22.95 -17.90 -28.81
C ASN A 96 22.78 -17.39 -27.36
N TRP A 97 23.84 -16.78 -26.82
CA TRP A 97 23.91 -16.20 -25.46
C TRP A 97 22.84 -15.13 -25.18
N ALA A 98 22.47 -14.30 -26.15
CA ALA A 98 21.54 -13.20 -25.91
C ALA A 98 20.11 -13.70 -25.65
N VAL A 99 19.65 -14.69 -26.43
CA VAL A 99 18.32 -15.29 -26.25
C VAL A 99 18.28 -16.16 -25.01
N HIS A 100 19.34 -16.94 -24.74
CA HIS A 100 19.43 -17.77 -23.54
C HIS A 100 19.49 -16.94 -22.24
N MET A 101 20.22 -15.82 -22.24
CA MET A 101 20.25 -14.90 -21.09
C MET A 101 18.91 -14.17 -20.91
N LEU A 102 18.25 -13.79 -21.99
CA LEU A 102 16.92 -13.18 -21.93
C LEU A 102 15.87 -14.17 -21.41
N GLN A 103 15.89 -15.41 -21.91
CA GLN A 103 15.04 -16.51 -21.43
C GLN A 103 15.27 -16.79 -19.95
N GLY A 104 16.52 -16.97 -19.52
CA GLY A 104 16.84 -17.21 -18.12
C GLY A 104 16.38 -16.07 -17.19
N ASN A 105 16.51 -14.82 -17.64
CA ASN A 105 15.98 -13.68 -16.89
C ASN A 105 14.45 -13.71 -16.78
N LEU A 106 13.74 -14.02 -17.87
CA LEU A 106 12.28 -14.13 -17.87
C LEU A 106 11.77 -15.28 -17.00
N GLU A 107 12.49 -16.42 -16.99
CA GLU A 107 12.19 -17.57 -16.14
C GLU A 107 12.40 -17.22 -14.65
N ASN A 108 13.51 -16.55 -14.31
CA ASN A 108 13.76 -16.07 -12.96
C ASN A 108 12.68 -15.07 -12.50
N GLU A 109 12.30 -14.10 -13.34
CA GLU A 109 11.22 -13.15 -13.00
C GLU A 109 9.86 -13.87 -12.83
N LEU A 110 9.62 -14.93 -13.60
CA LEU A 110 8.40 -15.74 -13.48
C LEU A 110 8.34 -16.48 -12.14
N GLU A 111 9.47 -17.03 -11.69
CA GLU A 111 9.61 -17.67 -10.37
C GLU A 111 9.37 -16.66 -9.26
N VAL A 112 10.07 -15.52 -9.28
CA VAL A 112 9.91 -14.46 -8.26
C VAL A 112 8.47 -13.95 -8.18
N LEU A 113 7.81 -13.70 -9.32
CA LEU A 113 6.41 -13.26 -9.32
C LEU A 113 5.45 -14.38 -8.87
N GLY A 114 5.79 -15.64 -9.13
CA GLY A 114 5.05 -16.80 -8.63
C GLY A 114 5.12 -16.88 -7.11
N ASP A 115 6.32 -16.88 -6.56
CA ASP A 115 6.56 -16.93 -5.12
C ASP A 115 5.90 -15.75 -4.40
N LEU A 116 6.05 -14.53 -4.95
CA LEU A 116 5.44 -13.34 -4.37
C LEU A 116 3.90 -13.44 -4.36
N LYS A 117 3.30 -13.94 -5.44
CA LYS A 117 1.86 -14.16 -5.51
C LYS A 117 1.42 -15.15 -4.44
N ASP A 118 2.10 -16.28 -4.31
CA ASP A 118 1.73 -17.33 -3.37
C ASP A 118 1.89 -16.88 -1.92
N ILE A 119 2.93 -16.09 -1.59
CA ILE A 119 3.08 -15.44 -0.28
C ILE A 119 1.87 -14.57 0.07
N PHE A 120 1.39 -13.75 -0.87
CA PHE A 120 0.26 -12.86 -0.62
C PHE A 120 -1.08 -13.57 -0.61
N ASP A 121 -1.26 -14.62 -1.41
CA ASP A 121 -2.45 -15.47 -1.37
C ASP A 121 -2.53 -16.21 -0.04
N ASP A 122 -1.44 -16.83 0.42
CA ASP A 122 -1.34 -17.47 1.73
C ASP A 122 -1.61 -16.47 2.86
N MET A 123 -1.08 -15.25 2.76
CA MET A 123 -1.37 -14.18 3.73
C MET A 123 -2.88 -13.88 3.79
N MET A 124 -3.55 -13.79 2.64
CA MET A 124 -4.99 -13.54 2.57
C MET A 124 -5.83 -14.68 3.13
N ASP A 125 -5.47 -15.92 2.82
CA ASP A 125 -6.16 -17.11 3.31
C ASP A 125 -6.03 -17.24 4.83
N ASN A 126 -4.83 -16.96 5.37
CA ASN A 126 -4.56 -16.97 6.81
C ASN A 126 -5.30 -15.86 7.57
N MET A 127 -5.68 -14.77 6.90
CA MET A 127 -6.50 -13.74 7.54
C MET A 127 -7.91 -14.27 7.85
N GLY A 128 -8.44 -15.26 7.13
CA GLY A 128 -9.79 -15.81 7.33
C GLY A 128 -10.92 -14.81 7.06
N ASP A 129 -12.16 -15.25 6.91
CA ASP A 129 -13.24 -14.34 6.49
C ASP A 129 -13.58 -13.24 7.51
N ILE A 130 -14.14 -12.15 7.00
CA ILE A 130 -14.58 -11.02 7.81
C ILE A 130 -16.08 -11.16 7.97
N ASP A 131 -16.50 -11.48 9.18
CA ASP A 131 -17.92 -11.52 9.54
C ASP A 131 -18.45 -10.09 9.65
N LEU A 132 -19.28 -9.70 8.68
CA LEU A 132 -19.87 -8.36 8.63
C LEU A 132 -21.24 -8.32 9.30
N ASP A 133 -21.84 -9.47 9.62
CA ASP A 133 -23.23 -9.53 10.11
C ASP A 133 -23.35 -8.98 11.54
N ASP A 134 -22.27 -9.01 12.33
CA ASP A 134 -22.24 -8.50 13.71
C ASP A 134 -21.60 -7.10 13.86
N ARG A 135 -21.21 -6.43 12.75
CA ARG A 135 -20.41 -5.18 12.81
C ARG A 135 -21.09 -4.04 13.56
N GLU A 136 -22.41 -3.97 13.58
CA GLU A 136 -23.13 -2.94 14.33
C GLU A 136 -22.88 -3.02 15.84
N ASN A 137 -22.72 -4.24 16.36
CA ASN A 137 -22.49 -4.52 17.77
C ASN A 137 -21.04 -4.30 18.20
N TYR A 138 -20.11 -4.15 17.25
CA TYR A 138 -18.70 -3.98 17.56
C TYR A 138 -18.43 -2.69 18.32
N SER A 139 -17.57 -2.79 19.33
CA SER A 139 -16.94 -1.63 19.96
C SER A 139 -16.08 -0.87 18.94
N TRP A 140 -15.65 0.32 19.30
CA TRP A 140 -14.89 1.18 18.39
C TRP A 140 -13.54 0.57 18.01
N ASP A 141 -12.86 -0.09 18.95
CA ASP A 141 -11.59 -0.79 18.74
C ASP A 141 -11.76 -2.07 17.91
N GLU A 142 -12.85 -2.81 18.08
CA GLU A 142 -13.21 -3.94 17.22
C GLU A 142 -13.45 -3.47 15.77
N LYS A 143 -14.19 -2.38 15.58
CA LYS A 143 -14.39 -1.76 14.25
C LYS A 143 -13.06 -1.35 13.63
N LEU A 144 -12.18 -0.72 14.41
CA LEU A 144 -10.86 -0.30 13.96
C LEU A 144 -9.98 -1.49 13.54
N ALA A 145 -9.98 -2.57 14.32
CA ALA A 145 -9.22 -3.79 14.02
C ALA A 145 -9.72 -4.45 12.72
N VAL A 146 -11.04 -4.53 12.54
CA VAL A 146 -11.66 -5.07 11.33
C VAL A 146 -11.36 -4.21 10.11
N ASP A 147 -11.43 -2.89 10.23
CA ASP A 147 -11.13 -1.98 9.13
C ASP A 147 -9.64 -2.03 8.75
N PHE A 148 -8.74 -2.18 9.72
CA PHE A 148 -7.32 -2.35 9.46
C PHE A 148 -6.99 -3.70 8.80
N LYS A 149 -7.62 -4.78 9.24
CA LYS A 149 -7.50 -6.11 8.61
C LYS A 149 -8.01 -6.09 7.17
N ASN A 150 -9.13 -5.41 6.92
CA ASN A 150 -9.64 -5.16 5.57
C ASN A 150 -8.63 -4.41 4.69
N LEU A 151 -7.98 -3.38 5.24
CA LEU A 151 -6.94 -2.63 4.54
C LEU A 151 -5.78 -3.54 4.14
N GLN A 152 -5.27 -4.36 5.06
CA GLN A 152 -4.20 -5.32 4.76
C GLN A 152 -4.61 -6.31 3.66
N ARG A 153 -5.83 -6.85 3.72
CA ARG A 153 -6.36 -7.71 2.65
C ARG A 153 -6.40 -7.02 1.30
N ARG A 154 -6.84 -5.76 1.24
CA ARG A 154 -6.92 -5.00 -0.03
C ARG A 154 -5.54 -4.79 -0.65
N ILE A 155 -4.53 -4.48 0.16
CA ILE A 155 -3.14 -4.32 -0.31
C ILE A 155 -2.61 -5.67 -0.81
N ALA A 156 -2.75 -6.75 -0.03
CA ALA A 156 -2.33 -8.09 -0.41
C ALA A 156 -2.99 -8.55 -1.72
N HIS A 157 -4.30 -8.35 -1.85
CA HIS A 157 -5.05 -8.66 -3.06
C HIS A 157 -4.56 -7.86 -4.28
N SER A 158 -4.30 -6.56 -4.11
CA SER A 158 -3.75 -5.72 -5.18
C SER A 158 -2.41 -6.25 -5.68
N ILE A 159 -1.56 -6.73 -4.76
CA ILE A 159 -0.24 -7.27 -5.11
C ILE A 159 -0.40 -8.63 -5.81
N SER A 160 -1.23 -9.54 -5.29
CA SER A 160 -1.52 -10.84 -5.92
C SER A 160 -2.03 -10.68 -7.36
N ILE A 161 -3.01 -9.80 -7.58
CA ILE A 161 -3.53 -9.49 -8.93
C ILE A 161 -2.44 -8.89 -9.84
N SER A 162 -1.59 -8.01 -9.31
CA SER A 162 -0.49 -7.46 -10.09
C SER A 162 0.54 -8.52 -10.47
N CYS A 163 0.87 -9.44 -9.55
CA CYS A 163 1.79 -10.55 -9.82
C CYS A 163 1.20 -11.49 -10.88
N GLN A 164 -0.08 -11.85 -10.75
CA GLN A 164 -0.78 -12.67 -11.73
C GLN A 164 -0.79 -12.03 -13.13
N THR A 165 -0.96 -10.71 -13.19
CA THR A 165 -0.89 -9.94 -14.43
C THR A 165 0.53 -10.00 -15.02
N GLY A 166 1.54 -9.75 -14.20
CA GLY A 166 2.96 -9.84 -14.59
C GLY A 166 3.35 -11.22 -15.12
N VAL A 167 3.00 -12.29 -14.40
CA VAL A 167 3.19 -13.69 -14.83
C VAL A 167 2.60 -13.95 -16.21
N SER A 168 1.40 -13.41 -16.47
CA SER A 168 0.73 -13.58 -17.76
C SER A 168 1.45 -12.83 -18.89
N MET A 169 2.01 -11.65 -18.60
CA MET A 169 2.81 -10.87 -19.53
C MET A 169 4.14 -11.56 -19.84
N LEU A 170 4.87 -12.02 -18.82
CA LEU A 170 6.15 -12.71 -18.98
C LEU A 170 6.01 -14.03 -19.73
N LYS A 171 4.96 -14.82 -19.45
CA LYS A 171 4.66 -16.05 -20.23
C LYS A 171 4.44 -15.75 -21.71
N ASN A 172 3.85 -14.59 -22.04
CA ASN A 172 3.64 -14.19 -23.42
C ASN A 172 4.94 -13.77 -24.09
N GLU A 173 5.81 -13.03 -23.42
CA GLU A 173 7.14 -12.65 -23.94
C GLU A 173 8.05 -13.88 -24.11
N LEU A 174 8.07 -14.79 -23.13
CA LEU A 174 8.85 -16.02 -23.20
C LEU A 174 8.45 -16.88 -24.42
N ARG A 175 7.15 -16.98 -24.71
CA ARG A 175 6.64 -17.66 -25.92
C ARG A 175 7.13 -17.00 -27.21
N LYS A 176 7.28 -15.67 -27.26
CA LYS A 176 7.81 -14.96 -28.43
C LYS A 176 9.29 -15.28 -28.63
N CYS A 177 10.10 -15.24 -27.56
CA CYS A 177 11.51 -15.61 -27.62
C CYS A 177 11.71 -17.04 -28.17
N LEU A 178 10.93 -18.01 -27.68
CA LEU A 178 11.00 -19.40 -28.15
C LEU A 178 10.54 -19.55 -29.62
N ALA A 179 9.60 -18.73 -30.08
CA ALA A 179 9.14 -18.76 -31.47
C ALA A 179 10.16 -18.16 -32.44
N GLU A 180 10.91 -17.14 -32.02
CA GLU A 180 12.01 -16.54 -32.80
C GLU A 180 13.19 -17.52 -32.96
N ASP A 181 13.49 -18.31 -31.93
CA ASP A 181 14.54 -19.35 -31.97
C ASP A 181 14.24 -20.51 -32.93
N ILE A 182 12.96 -20.79 -33.23
CA ILE A 182 12.57 -21.85 -34.20
C ILE A 182 12.71 -21.37 -35.66
N LEU A 183 12.70 -20.05 -35.89
CA LEU A 183 12.70 -19.44 -37.21
C LEU A 183 14.09 -18.93 -37.67
N GLY A 184 15.09 -18.91 -36.77
CA GLY A 184 16.49 -18.58 -37.06
C GLY A 184 17.34 -19.80 -37.43
#